data_AF-A0A955PNK3-F1
#
_entry.id   AF-A0A955PNK3-F1
#
_cell.length_a   1.000
_cell.length_b   1.000
_cell.length_c   1.000
_cell.angle_alpha   90.00
_cell.angle_beta   90.00
_cell.angle_gamma   90.00
#
_symmetry.space_group_name_H-M   'P 1'
#
loop_
_entity.id
_entity.type
_entity.pdbx_description
1 polymer ?
#
loop_
_entity_poly.entity_id
_entity_poly.type
_entity_poly.pdbx_seq_one_letter_code
_entity_poly.pdbx_strand_id
1 'polypeptide(L)'
;MLEFIVRFFVWLLQKLPLKAVQGLGHFVGGLAFIFAKKGRRTALSNLQLAFGDELSQKNRERIARNSFRNLITTAFEICWAKNLPEDINPV
;
A
#
# COMPACT_ATOMS: atom_id res chain seq x y z
N MET A 1 -23.96 -6.22 3.79
CA MET A 1 -22.93 -6.43 4.84
C MET A 1 -21.58 -5.83 4.45
N LEU A 2 -20.96 -6.25 3.33
CA LEU A 2 -19.64 -5.77 2.88
C LEU A 2 -19.56 -4.24 2.73
N GLU A 3 -20.57 -3.62 2.13
CA GLU A 3 -20.62 -2.16 1.94
C GLU A 3 -20.50 -1.40 3.26
N PHE A 4 -21.21 -1.83 4.30
CA PHE A 4 -21.16 -1.19 5.63
C PHE A 4 -19.77 -1.28 6.25
N ILE A 5 -19.09 -2.42 6.08
CA ILE A 5 -17.72 -2.63 6.57
C ILE A 5 -16.76 -1.67 5.87
N VAL A 6 -16.86 -1.56 4.54
CA VAL A 6 -16.01 -0.66 3.76
C VAL A 6 -16.26 0.80 4.15
N ARG A 7 -17.53 1.22 4.26
CA ARG A 7 -17.89 2.58 4.69
C ARG A 7 -17.38 2.92 6.09
N PHE A 8 -17.54 2.00 7.04
CA PHE A 8 -17.03 2.17 8.40
C PHE A 8 -15.51 2.30 8.42
N PHE A 9 -14.81 1.45 7.66
CA PHE A 9 -13.35 1.50 7.56
C PHE A 9 -12.86 2.83 6.95
N VAL A 10 -13.48 3.29 5.87
CA VAL A 10 -13.17 4.58 5.24
C VAL A 10 -13.42 5.74 6.21
N TRP A 11 -14.56 5.72 6.90
CA TRP A 11 -14.89 6.72 7.92
C TRP A 11 -13.83 6.76 9.03
N LEU A 12 -13.36 5.59 9.49
CA LEU A 12 -12.31 5.50 10.50
C LEU A 12 -10.98 6.10 10.00
N LEU A 13 -10.56 5.75 8.78
CA LEU A 13 -9.35 6.33 8.19
C LEU A 13 -9.44 7.86 8.08
N GLN A 14 -10.59 8.40 7.68
CA GLN A 14 -10.82 9.83 7.56
C GLN A 14 -10.76 10.60 8.89
N LYS A 15 -10.86 9.93 10.04
CA LYS A 15 -10.71 10.59 11.36
C LYS A 15 -9.25 10.69 11.82
N LEU A 16 -8.32 10.04 11.12
CA LEU A 16 -6.91 10.02 11.49
C LEU A 16 -6.12 11.12 10.77
N PRO A 17 -5.02 11.63 11.36
CA PRO A 17 -4.09 12.49 10.63
C PRO A 17 -3.39 11.70 9.52
N LEU A 18 -3.06 12.36 8.40
CA LEU A 18 -2.46 11.72 7.22
C LEU A 18 -1.24 10.85 7.56
N LYS A 19 -0.35 11.33 8.45
CA LYS A 19 0.84 10.56 8.89
C LYS A 19 0.48 9.23 9.56
N ALA A 20 -0.62 9.19 10.32
CA ALA A 20 -1.08 7.95 10.95
C ALA A 20 -1.67 6.99 9.90
N VAL A 21 -2.41 7.50 8.91
CA VAL A 21 -2.93 6.71 7.79
C VAL A 21 -1.78 6.09 7.00
N GLN A 22 -0.72 6.86 6.72
CA GLN A 22 0.49 6.39 6.06
C GLN A 22 1.21 5.32 6.88
N GLY A 23 1.36 5.53 8.20
CA GLY A 23 1.94 4.54 9.12
C GLY A 23 1.15 3.23 9.14
N LEU A 24 -0.18 3.30 9.20
CA LEU A 24 -1.05 2.13 9.13
C LEU A 24 -0.93 1.42 7.79
N GLY A 25 -0.93 2.15 6.68
CA GLY A 25 -0.77 1.59 5.35
C GLY A 25 0.57 0.86 5.18
N HIS A 26 1.65 1.46 5.67
CA HIS A 26 2.97 0.84 5.67
C HIS A 26 3.03 -0.42 6.54
N PHE A 27 2.42 -0.40 7.73
CA PHE A 27 2.36 -1.57 8.62
C PHE A 27 1.54 -2.70 7.99
N VAL A 28 0.31 -2.41 7.55
CA VAL A 28 -0.60 -3.38 6.93
C VAL A 28 -0.03 -3.94 5.63
N GLY A 29 0.60 -3.11 4.79
CA GLY A 29 1.29 -3.59 3.59
C GLY A 29 2.48 -4.50 3.90
N GLY A 30 3.20 -4.24 5.00
CA GLY A 30 4.23 -5.15 5.51
C GLY A 30 3.67 -6.50 5.94
N LEU A 31 2.53 -6.53 6.64
CA LEU A 31 1.83 -7.77 6.99
C LEU A 31 1.29 -8.48 5.75
N ALA A 32 0.72 -7.74 4.79
CA ALA A 32 0.20 -8.29 3.54
C ALA A 32 1.31 -9.03 2.77
N PHE A 33 2.53 -8.49 2.72
CA PHE A 33 3.67 -9.19 2.11
C PHE A 33 4.01 -10.53 2.79
N ILE A 34 3.80 -10.64 4.10
CA ILE A 34 4.06 -11.88 4.87
C ILE A 34 2.97 -12.91 4.58
N PHE A 35 1.69 -12.51 4.62
CA PHE A 35 0.55 -13.43 4.54
C PHE A 35 0.09 -13.74 3.10
N ALA A 36 0.20 -12.79 2.17
CA ALA A 36 -0.25 -12.96 0.78
C ALA A 36 0.76 -13.75 -0.07
N LYS A 37 0.92 -15.05 0.23
CA LYS A 37 1.90 -15.94 -0.43
C LYS A 37 1.83 -15.89 -1.95
N LYS A 38 0.63 -15.91 -2.53
CA LYS A 38 0.43 -15.82 -3.99
C LYS A 38 0.88 -14.47 -4.54
N GLY A 39 0.43 -13.38 -3.94
CA GLY A 39 0.82 -12.02 -4.35
C GLY A 39 2.33 -11.79 -4.24
N ARG A 40 2.96 -12.27 -3.17
CA ARG A 40 4.43 -12.21 -3.01
C ARG A 40 5.16 -12.93 -4.13
N ARG A 41 4.71 -14.15 -4.49
CA ARG A 41 5.30 -14.91 -5.61
C ARG A 41 5.16 -14.16 -6.93
N THR A 42 3.99 -13.60 -7.21
CA THR A 42 3.76 -12.79 -8.41
C THR A 42 4.68 -11.57 -8.44
N ALA A 43 4.79 -10.80 -7.35
CA ALA A 43 5.66 -9.64 -7.31
C ALA A 43 7.14 -10.00 -7.54
N LEU A 44 7.63 -11.08 -6.92
CA LEU A 44 9.00 -11.54 -7.13
C LEU A 44 9.23 -12.04 -8.57
N SER A 45 8.26 -12.74 -9.14
CA SER A 45 8.29 -13.17 -10.54
C SER A 45 8.33 -11.99 -11.49
N ASN A 46 7.50 -10.96 -11.26
CA ASN A 46 7.50 -9.74 -12.07
C ASN A 46 8.86 -9.02 -12.00
N LEU A 47 9.47 -8.96 -10.82
CA LEU A 47 10.81 -8.37 -10.67
C LEU A 47 11.90 -9.19 -11.35
N GLN A 48 11.82 -10.53 -11.30
CA GLN A 48 12.75 -11.38 -12.05
C GLN A 48 12.60 -11.20 -13.56
N LEU A 49 11.37 -11.10 -14.06
CA LEU A 49 11.11 -10.90 -15.49
C LEU A 49 11.58 -9.52 -15.97
N ALA A 50 11.39 -8.48 -15.16
CA ALA A 50 11.73 -7.11 -15.53
C ALA A 50 13.23 -6.79 -15.41
N PHE A 51 13.91 -7.35 -14.41
CA PHE A 51 15.30 -6.99 -14.08
C PHE A 51 16.30 -8.14 -14.24
N GLY A 52 15.83 -9.36 -14.58
CA GLY A 52 16.68 -10.53 -14.70
C GLY A 52 17.59 -10.73 -13.47
N ASP A 53 18.88 -10.83 -13.73
CA ASP A 53 19.92 -11.06 -12.73
C ASP A 53 20.60 -9.77 -12.23
N GLU A 54 20.14 -8.58 -12.66
CA GLU A 54 20.67 -7.30 -12.19
C GLU A 54 20.43 -7.09 -10.69
N LEU A 55 19.37 -7.69 -10.15
CA LEU A 55 19.00 -7.61 -8.75
C LEU A 55 19.28 -8.92 -8.03
N SER A 56 19.97 -8.85 -6.88
CA SER A 56 20.05 -9.99 -5.96
C SER A 56 18.66 -10.36 -5.42
N GLN A 57 18.49 -11.60 -4.99
CA GLN A 57 17.24 -12.08 -4.37
C GLN A 57 16.79 -11.19 -3.20
N LYS A 58 17.73 -10.78 -2.34
CA LYS A 58 17.47 -9.88 -1.21
C LYS A 58 16.94 -8.52 -1.66
N ASN A 59 17.49 -7.97 -2.74
CA ASN A 59 17.03 -6.70 -3.30
C ASN A 59 15.64 -6.83 -3.93
N ARG A 60 15.36 -7.91 -4.66
CA ARG A 60 14.01 -8.19 -5.18
C ARG A 60 12.99 -8.30 -4.05
N GLU A 61 13.30 -9.00 -2.96
CA GLU A 61 12.41 -9.11 -1.80
C GLU A 61 12.17 -7.77 -1.10
N ARG A 62 13.21 -6.93 -0.99
CA ARG A 62 13.08 -5.57 -0.44
C ARG A 62 12.16 -4.72 -1.30
N ILE A 63 12.33 -4.73 -2.62
CA ILE A 63 11.49 -3.98 -3.57
C ILE A 63 10.06 -4.50 -3.51
N ALA A 64 9.84 -5.81 -3.60
CA ALA A 64 8.51 -6.40 -3.53
C ALA A 64 7.80 -6.04 -2.21
N ARG A 65 8.46 -6.13 -1.06
CA ARG A 65 7.88 -5.71 0.23
C ARG A 65 7.49 -4.23 0.23
N ASN A 66 8.35 -3.37 -0.31
CA ASN A 66 8.06 -1.94 -0.41
C ASN A 66 6.91 -1.66 -1.39
N SER A 67 6.76 -2.43 -2.47
CA SER A 67 5.61 -2.32 -3.38
C SER A 67 4.30 -2.62 -2.65
N PHE A 68 4.26 -3.63 -1.77
CA PHE A 68 3.06 -3.92 -0.96
C PHE A 68 2.77 -2.81 0.04
N ARG A 69 3.80 -2.27 0.69
CA ARG A 69 3.68 -1.11 1.60
C ARG A 69 3.10 0.09 0.87
N ASN A 70 3.64 0.42 -0.29
CA ASN A 70 3.17 1.54 -1.11
C ASN A 70 1.73 1.29 -1.59
N LEU A 71 1.41 0.09 -2.09
CA LEU A 71 0.07 -0.25 -2.57
C LEU A 71 -1.00 -0.01 -1.51
N ILE A 72 -0.79 -0.51 -0.29
CA ILE A 72 -1.76 -0.34 0.80
C ILE A 72 -1.77 1.09 1.32
N THR A 73 -0.60 1.73 1.42
CA THR A 73 -0.49 3.15 1.82
C THR A 73 -1.28 4.05 0.87
N THR A 74 -1.05 3.93 -0.44
CA THR A 74 -1.79 4.69 -1.45
C THR A 74 -3.29 4.40 -1.43
N ALA A 75 -3.70 3.13 -1.26
CA ALA A 75 -5.12 2.80 -1.12
C ALA A 75 -5.76 3.51 0.09
N PHE A 76 -5.05 3.58 1.22
CA PHE A 76 -5.54 4.28 2.41
C PHE A 76 -5.53 5.80 2.24
N GLU A 77 -4.53 6.37 1.56
CA GLU A 77 -4.48 7.79 1.20
C GLU A 77 -5.66 8.16 0.29
N ILE A 78 -6.02 7.32 -0.69
CA ILE A 78 -7.21 7.51 -1.53
C ILE A 78 -8.49 7.54 -0.67
N CYS A 79 -8.62 6.65 0.32
CA CYS A 79 -9.75 6.70 1.26
C CYS A 79 -9.76 7.99 2.10
N TRP A 80 -8.58 8.51 2.42
CA TRP A 80 -8.38 9.73 3.21
C TRP A 80 -8.54 11.02 2.39
N ALA A 81 -8.47 10.95 1.05
CA ALA A 81 -8.37 12.11 0.14
C ALA A 81 -9.46 13.18 0.32
N LYS A 82 -10.64 12.82 0.89
CA LYS A 82 -11.69 13.79 1.24
C LYS A 82 -11.26 14.85 2.26
N ASN A 83 -10.19 14.59 3.01
CA ASN A 83 -9.63 15.53 3.99
C ASN A 83 -8.55 16.44 3.39
N LEU A 84 -8.23 16.30 2.10
CA LEU A 84 -7.34 17.24 1.44
C LEU A 84 -8.05 18.60 1.31
N PRO A 85 -7.33 19.71 1.54
CA PRO A 85 -7.84 21.04 1.22
C PRO A 85 -8.18 21.11 -0.28
N GLU A 86 -9.31 21.73 -0.64
CA GLU A 86 -9.82 21.83 -2.03
C GLU A 86 -8.90 22.66 -2.96
N ASP A 87 -7.97 23.39 -2.37
CA ASP A 87 -7.19 24.48 -2.95
C ASP A 87 -5.72 24.13 -3.24
N ILE A 88 -5.41 22.84 -3.47
CA ILE A 88 -4.15 22.46 -4.11
C ILE A 88 -4.22 22.81 -5.60
N ASN A 89 -3.97 24.07 -5.95
CA ASN A 89 -3.70 24.49 -7.32
C ASN A 89 -2.57 23.62 -7.87
N PRO A 90 -2.78 22.81 -8.92
CA PRO A 90 -1.68 22.19 -9.62
C PRO A 90 -0.89 23.31 -10.30
N VAL A 91 0.32 23.55 -9.78
CA VAL A 91 1.34 24.43 -10.37
C VAL A 91 1.78 23.85 -11.71
#